data_AF-A0A961GJG7-F1
#
_entry.id   AF-A0A961GJG7-F1
#
_cell.length_a   1.000
_cell.length_b   1.000
_cell.length_c   1.000
_cell.angle_alpha   90.00
_cell.angle_beta   90.00
_cell.angle_gamma   90.00
#
_symmetry.space_group_name_H-M   'P 1'
#
loop_
_entity.id
_entity.type
_entity.pdbx_description
1 polymer ?
#
loop_
_entity_poly.entity_id
_entity_poly.type
_entity_poly.pdbx_seq_one_letter_code
_entity_poly.pdbx_strand_id
1 'polypeptide(L)'
;DIVAGNLDGVASDAWTQAQVDARVDWSIAEVLEEWARCSEVVEPLIPSIDPLMQTMLLADAVTHEHDVRCGLDAPGARDSDGVALAFGRLAPALGAQRRAAGPLRIEHEDGVVVVGGDAEPTATLRATRFDVLRGAFGRRSLGQIAAWDWSGDVNVEAMVLSRFAPPRTSPLVE
;
A
#
# COMPACT_ATOMS: atom_id res chain seq x y z
N ASP A 1 -12.57 12.38 -7.03
CA ASP A 1 -11.74 13.36 -7.73
C ASP A 1 -11.57 14.57 -6.83
N ILE A 2 -10.44 14.65 -6.13
CA ILE A 2 -10.12 15.78 -5.25
C ILE A 2 -10.01 17.08 -6.06
N VAL A 3 -9.48 17.01 -7.28
CA VAL A 3 -9.28 18.17 -8.17
C VAL A 3 -10.63 18.73 -8.62
N ALA A 4 -11.58 17.86 -8.98
CA ALA A 4 -12.94 18.28 -9.33
C ALA A 4 -13.87 18.50 -8.11
N GLY A 5 -13.37 18.30 -6.87
CA GLY A 5 -14.17 18.40 -5.65
C GLY A 5 -15.30 17.36 -5.53
N ASN A 6 -15.31 16.35 -6.40
CA ASN A 6 -16.26 15.24 -6.32
C ASN A 6 -15.68 14.19 -5.39
N LEU A 7 -16.27 13.95 -4.22
CA LEU A 7 -15.89 12.94 -3.22
C LEU A 7 -17.02 11.94 -2.92
N ASP A 8 -18.11 12.00 -3.68
CA ASP A 8 -19.28 11.15 -3.43
C ASP A 8 -18.98 9.67 -3.69
N GLY A 9 -19.19 8.82 -2.68
CA GLY A 9 -18.89 7.39 -2.78
C GLY A 9 -17.40 7.04 -2.85
N VAL A 10 -16.49 7.93 -2.44
CA VAL A 10 -15.04 7.70 -2.45
C VAL A 10 -14.66 6.32 -1.90
N ALA A 11 -13.73 5.65 -2.59
CA ALA A 11 -13.24 4.29 -2.29
C ALA A 11 -14.26 3.15 -2.47
N SER A 12 -15.44 3.40 -3.04
CA SER A 12 -16.36 2.33 -3.47
C SER A 12 -16.01 1.76 -4.85
N ASP A 13 -16.55 0.58 -5.14
CA ASP A 13 -16.45 -0.03 -6.48
C ASP A 13 -17.09 0.85 -7.55
N ALA A 14 -18.27 1.41 -7.27
CA ALA A 14 -18.97 2.31 -8.20
C ALA A 14 -18.17 3.58 -8.50
N TRP A 15 -17.51 4.14 -7.48
CA TRP A 15 -16.60 5.26 -7.65
C TRP A 15 -15.41 4.92 -8.55
N THR A 16 -14.79 3.76 -8.31
CA THR A 16 -13.66 3.29 -9.10
C THR A 16 -14.08 3.06 -10.54
N GLN A 17 -15.21 2.39 -10.74
CA GLN A 17 -15.77 2.10 -12.07
C GLN A 17 -16.08 3.39 -12.83
N ALA A 18 -16.64 4.42 -12.17
CA ALA A 18 -16.90 5.71 -12.81
C ALA A 18 -15.62 6.39 -13.33
N GLN A 19 -14.48 6.24 -12.64
CA GLN A 19 -13.19 6.77 -13.11
C GLN A 19 -12.67 6.01 -14.34
N VAL A 20 -12.89 4.70 -14.40
CA VAL A 20 -12.54 3.84 -15.54
C VAL A 20 -13.44 4.13 -16.73
N ASP A 21 -14.76 4.12 -16.55
CA ASP A 21 -15.75 4.35 -17.61
C ASP A 21 -15.55 5.71 -18.29
N ALA A 22 -15.17 6.74 -17.54
CA ALA A 22 -14.90 8.07 -18.09
C ALA A 22 -13.68 8.13 -19.03
N ARG A 23 -12.79 7.13 -18.97
CA ARG A 23 -11.48 7.11 -19.64
C ARG A 23 -11.21 5.84 -20.46
N VAL A 24 -12.18 4.92 -20.53
CA VAL A 24 -11.99 3.60 -21.15
C VAL A 24 -11.62 3.70 -22.63
N ASP A 25 -12.13 4.73 -23.32
CA ASP A 25 -11.85 4.99 -24.73
C ASP A 25 -10.68 5.97 -24.94
N TRP A 26 -10.04 6.44 -23.87
CA TRP A 26 -8.91 7.37 -23.97
C TRP A 26 -7.63 6.62 -24.34
N SER A 27 -6.80 7.29 -25.13
CA SER A 27 -5.41 6.89 -25.33
C SER A 27 -4.61 7.08 -24.04
N ILE A 28 -3.51 6.33 -23.91
CA ILE A 28 -2.57 6.50 -22.79
C ILE A 28 -2.01 7.93 -22.75
N ALA A 29 -1.82 8.58 -23.90
CA ALA A 29 -1.35 9.96 -23.96
C ALA A 29 -2.33 10.93 -23.30
N GLU A 30 -3.63 10.77 -23.54
CA GLU A 30 -4.67 11.61 -22.92
C GLU A 30 -4.74 11.40 -21.40
N VAL A 31 -4.59 10.16 -20.93
CA VAL A 31 -4.52 9.86 -19.49
C VAL A 31 -3.31 10.53 -18.84
N LEU A 32 -2.14 10.46 -19.48
CA LEU A 32 -0.91 11.09 -18.97
C LEU A 32 -1.00 12.63 -18.98
N GLU A 33 -1.63 13.21 -20.00
CA GLU A 33 -1.87 14.66 -20.06
C GLU A 33 -2.82 15.11 -18.94
N GLU A 34 -3.84 14.32 -18.63
CA GLU A 34 -4.70 14.59 -17.48
C GLU A 34 -3.94 14.48 -16.15
N TRP A 35 -3.10 13.46 -15.98
CA TRP A 35 -2.29 13.31 -14.77
C TRP A 35 -1.37 14.51 -14.57
N ALA A 36 -0.73 14.99 -15.64
CA ALA A 36 0.10 16.20 -15.59
C ALA A 36 -0.71 17.43 -15.17
N ARG A 37 -1.88 17.65 -15.75
CA ARG A 37 -2.78 18.76 -15.37
C ARG A 37 -3.25 18.64 -13.91
N CYS A 38 -3.53 17.44 -13.43
CA CYS A 38 -3.92 17.20 -12.04
C CYS A 38 -2.76 17.45 -11.08
N SER A 39 -1.51 17.09 -11.45
CA SER A 39 -0.35 17.29 -10.59
C SER A 39 -0.04 18.78 -10.38
N GLU A 40 -0.25 19.63 -11.39
CA GLU A 40 -0.17 21.10 -11.27
C GLU A 40 -1.08 21.67 -10.18
N VAL A 41 -2.20 21.00 -9.88
CA VAL A 41 -3.14 21.38 -8.81
C VAL A 41 -2.77 20.73 -7.49
N VAL A 42 -2.43 19.44 -7.50
CA VAL A 42 -2.22 18.66 -6.27
C VAL A 42 -0.87 18.96 -5.62
N GLU A 43 0.21 19.02 -6.39
CA GLU A 43 1.57 19.15 -5.86
C GLU A 43 1.77 20.40 -4.98
N PRO A 44 1.31 21.61 -5.38
CA PRO A 44 1.44 22.81 -4.56
C PRO A 44 0.67 22.74 -3.22
N LEU A 45 -0.36 21.89 -3.15
CA LEU A 45 -1.19 21.72 -1.96
C LEU A 45 -0.58 20.73 -0.95
N ILE A 46 0.31 19.83 -1.39
CA ILE A 46 0.90 18.79 -0.53
C ILE A 46 1.51 19.36 0.76
N PRO A 47 2.27 20.48 0.76
CA PRO A 47 2.83 21.02 1.99
C PRO A 47 1.77 21.55 2.98
N SER A 48 0.57 21.84 2.50
CA SER A 48 -0.50 22.50 3.27
C SER A 48 -1.59 21.53 3.76
N ILE A 49 -1.60 20.28 3.30
CA ILE A 49 -2.54 19.26 3.77
C ILE A 49 -2.05 18.57 5.04
N ASP A 50 -2.97 17.94 5.76
CA ASP A 50 -2.70 17.21 6.99
C ASP A 50 -1.57 16.16 6.82
N PRO A 51 -0.63 16.00 7.78
CA PRO A 51 0.47 15.04 7.67
C PRO A 51 0.05 13.58 7.46
N LEU A 52 -1.10 13.18 7.99
CA LEU A 52 -1.67 11.87 7.71
C LEU A 52 -2.06 11.76 6.23
N MET A 53 -2.66 12.81 5.66
CA MET A 53 -3.01 12.84 4.24
C MET A 53 -1.77 12.82 3.34
N GLN A 54 -0.71 13.54 3.68
CA GLN A 54 0.57 13.46 2.96
C GLN A 54 1.12 12.04 2.93
N THR A 55 1.01 11.34 4.08
CA THR A 55 1.42 9.94 4.20
C THR A 55 0.58 9.02 3.32
N MET A 56 -0.73 9.24 3.25
CA MET A 56 -1.63 8.48 2.38
C MET A 56 -1.32 8.70 0.91
N LEU A 57 -1.09 9.95 0.47
CA LEU A 57 -0.71 10.24 -0.92
C LEU A 57 0.59 9.54 -1.33
N LEU A 58 1.59 9.54 -0.44
CA LEU A 58 2.84 8.81 -0.68
C LEU A 58 2.60 7.30 -0.81
N ALA A 59 1.83 6.72 0.12
CA ALA A 59 1.52 5.30 0.10
C ALA A 59 0.74 4.89 -1.15
N ASP A 60 -0.22 5.70 -1.57
CA ASP A 60 -1.01 5.49 -2.79
C ASP A 60 -0.10 5.57 -4.03
N ALA A 61 0.73 6.61 -4.14
CA ALA A 61 1.64 6.78 -5.27
C ALA A 61 2.60 5.60 -5.43
N VAL A 62 3.25 5.17 -4.33
CA VAL A 62 4.18 4.02 -4.34
C VAL A 62 3.44 2.72 -4.66
N THR A 63 2.26 2.51 -4.08
CA THR A 63 1.47 1.29 -4.32
C THR A 63 1.04 1.21 -5.78
N HIS A 64 0.55 2.31 -6.35
CA HIS A 64 0.03 2.35 -7.70
C HIS A 64 1.12 2.42 -8.77
N GLU A 65 2.30 2.99 -8.48
CA GLU A 65 3.46 2.83 -9.35
C GLU A 65 3.76 1.35 -9.58
N HIS A 66 3.76 0.55 -8.51
CA HIS A 66 4.02 -0.89 -8.62
C HIS A 66 2.84 -1.67 -9.23
N ASP A 67 1.59 -1.23 -9.04
CA ASP A 67 0.44 -1.78 -9.77
C ASP A 67 0.62 -1.57 -11.29
N VAL A 68 1.02 -0.37 -11.72
CA VAL A 68 1.27 -0.04 -13.14
C VAL A 68 2.45 -0.84 -13.70
N ARG A 69 3.58 -0.89 -12.97
CA ARG A 69 4.75 -1.68 -13.39
C ARG A 69 4.43 -3.15 -13.58
N CYS A 70 3.63 -3.74 -12.67
CA CYS A 70 3.15 -5.11 -12.81
C CYS A 70 2.27 -5.28 -14.04
N GLY A 71 1.31 -4.38 -14.26
CA GLY A 71 0.44 -4.41 -15.44
C GLY A 71 1.18 -4.28 -16.78
N LEU A 72 2.37 -3.66 -16.76
CA LEU A 72 3.24 -3.48 -17.93
C LEU A 72 4.36 -4.54 -18.06
N ASP A 73 4.40 -5.54 -17.17
CA ASP A 73 5.50 -6.52 -17.10
C ASP A 73 6.89 -5.87 -17.01
N ALA A 74 6.97 -4.76 -16.27
CA ALA A 74 8.17 -3.93 -16.13
C ALA A 74 8.58 -3.74 -14.65
N PRO A 75 8.91 -4.83 -13.93
CA PRO A 75 9.26 -4.76 -12.51
C PRO A 75 10.54 -3.93 -12.29
N GLY A 76 10.56 -3.15 -11.22
CA GLY A 76 11.68 -2.29 -10.85
C GLY A 76 11.36 -1.39 -9.64
N ALA A 77 12.34 -0.59 -9.22
CA ALA A 77 12.21 0.39 -8.13
C ALA A 77 11.72 -0.18 -6.77
N ARG A 78 11.89 -1.49 -6.55
CA ARG A 78 11.43 -2.19 -5.33
C ARG A 78 12.26 -1.85 -4.09
N ASP A 79 13.39 -1.20 -4.27
CA ASP A 79 14.33 -0.71 -3.25
C ASP A 79 14.42 0.82 -3.22
N SER A 80 13.46 1.52 -3.85
CA SER A 80 13.46 2.98 -3.93
C SER A 80 13.21 3.67 -2.59
N ASP A 81 13.61 4.94 -2.50
CA ASP A 81 13.30 5.80 -1.35
C ASP A 81 11.78 5.87 -1.08
N GLY A 82 10.96 5.81 -2.13
CA GLY A 82 9.50 5.76 -2.01
C GLY A 82 9.04 4.54 -1.22
N VAL A 83 9.58 3.36 -1.54
CA VAL A 83 9.32 2.12 -0.79
C VAL A 83 9.80 2.23 0.66
N ALA A 84 11.01 2.74 0.87
CA ALA A 84 11.56 2.93 2.22
C ALA A 84 10.70 3.85 3.09
N LEU A 85 10.29 5.00 2.53
CA LEU A 85 9.45 5.98 3.21
C LEU A 85 8.04 5.43 3.46
N ALA A 86 7.42 4.81 2.46
CA ALA A 86 6.09 4.22 2.61
C ALA A 86 6.07 3.12 3.68
N PHE A 87 7.11 2.29 3.74
CA PHE A 87 7.28 1.27 4.79
C PHE A 87 7.37 1.90 6.18
N GLY A 88 8.21 2.93 6.35
CA GLY A 88 8.35 3.65 7.62
C GLY A 88 7.04 4.28 8.11
N ARG A 89 6.17 4.70 7.17
CA ARG A 89 4.84 5.23 7.48
C ARG A 89 3.78 4.15 7.74
N LEU A 90 3.91 2.98 7.10
CA LEU A 90 3.03 1.83 7.30
C LEU A 90 3.25 1.16 8.67
N ALA A 91 4.51 1.00 9.10
CA ALA A 91 4.87 0.19 10.26
C ALA A 91 4.09 0.58 11.56
N PRO A 92 3.90 1.89 11.89
CA PRO A 92 3.07 2.28 13.04
C PRO A 92 1.60 1.88 12.89
N ALA A 93 1.01 2.03 11.69
CA ALA A 93 -0.38 1.67 11.43
C ALA A 93 -0.59 0.15 11.53
N LEU A 94 0.32 -0.62 10.95
CA LEU A 94 0.35 -2.08 11.06
C LEU A 94 0.45 -2.50 12.54
N GLY A 95 1.38 -1.90 13.28
CA GLY A 95 1.57 -2.14 14.72
C GLY A 95 0.33 -1.83 15.56
N ALA A 96 -0.30 -0.68 15.32
CA ALA A 96 -1.52 -0.28 16.03
C ALA A 96 -2.67 -1.28 15.80
N GLN A 97 -2.85 -1.75 14.56
CA GLN A 97 -3.89 -2.69 14.21
C GLN A 97 -3.65 -4.08 14.81
N ARG A 98 -2.42 -4.58 14.77
CA ARG A 98 -2.11 -5.95 15.19
C ARG A 98 -1.83 -6.12 16.68
N ARG A 99 -2.10 -5.09 17.50
CA ARG A 99 -1.83 -5.12 18.96
C ARG A 99 -2.39 -6.38 19.65
N ALA A 100 -3.58 -6.84 19.25
CA ALA A 100 -4.20 -8.05 19.79
C ALA A 100 -3.47 -9.35 19.39
N ALA A 101 -2.71 -9.34 18.28
CA ALA A 101 -1.91 -10.46 17.81
C ALA A 101 -0.48 -10.50 18.40
N GLY A 102 -0.19 -9.63 19.38
CA GLY A 102 1.14 -9.48 20.00
C GLY A 102 2.12 -8.72 19.09
N PRO A 103 3.36 -8.42 19.53
CA PRO A 103 4.35 -7.73 18.70
C PRO A 103 4.93 -8.61 17.59
N LEU A 104 5.37 -8.01 16.48
CA LEU A 104 5.99 -8.68 15.33
C LEU A 104 7.32 -8.05 15.05
N ARG A 105 8.34 -8.89 14.92
CA ARG A 105 9.64 -8.52 14.40
C ARG A 105 9.64 -8.66 12.88
N ILE A 106 10.00 -7.61 12.16
CA ILE A 106 10.17 -7.63 10.70
C ILE A 106 11.66 -7.42 10.43
N GLU A 107 12.31 -8.43 9.89
CA GLU A 107 13.67 -8.35 9.37
C GLU A 107 13.60 -8.12 7.86
N HIS A 108 14.11 -6.97 7.44
CA HIS A 108 14.12 -6.52 6.05
C HIS A 108 15.56 -6.22 5.61
N GLU A 109 15.74 -5.89 4.34
CA GLU A 109 17.05 -5.75 3.70
C GLU A 109 17.98 -4.71 4.35
N ASP A 110 17.41 -3.72 5.05
CA ASP A 110 18.11 -2.60 5.69
C ASP A 110 18.13 -2.69 7.23
N GLY A 111 17.59 -3.75 7.81
CA GLY A 111 17.60 -3.93 9.26
C GLY A 111 16.34 -4.57 9.84
N VAL A 112 15.98 -4.13 11.04
CA VAL A 112 14.93 -4.75 11.84
C VAL A 112 14.02 -3.69 12.43
N VAL A 113 12.71 -3.90 12.31
CA VAL A 113 11.68 -3.13 13.03
C VAL A 113 10.80 -4.07 13.85
N VAL A 114 10.41 -3.63 15.05
CA VAL A 114 9.39 -4.31 15.86
C VAL A 114 8.14 -3.44 15.89
N VAL A 115 6.99 -4.05 15.58
CA VAL A 115 5.69 -3.37 15.56
C VAL A 115 4.72 -4.07 16.51
N GLY A 116 3.74 -3.34 17.05
CA GLY A 116 2.69 -3.93 17.89
C GLY A 116 2.94 -3.91 19.40
N GLY A 117 3.99 -3.23 19.86
CA GLY A 117 4.30 -3.00 21.28
C GLY A 117 5.74 -3.40 21.65
N ASP A 118 6.07 -3.25 22.94
CA ASP A 118 7.44 -3.43 23.46
C ASP A 118 7.67 -4.79 24.14
N ALA A 119 6.66 -5.68 24.13
CA ALA A 119 6.81 -7.04 24.64
C ALA A 119 7.63 -7.92 23.67
N GLU A 120 7.99 -9.12 24.11
CA GLU A 120 8.69 -10.09 23.25
C GLU A 120 7.83 -10.39 21.98
N PRO A 121 8.41 -10.33 20.77
CA PRO A 121 7.68 -10.63 19.54
C PRO A 121 7.10 -12.05 19.52
N THR A 122 5.84 -12.17 19.14
CA THR A 122 5.15 -13.48 18.99
C THR A 122 5.56 -14.19 17.71
N ALA A 123 5.97 -13.42 16.70
CA ALA A 123 6.49 -13.92 15.44
C ALA A 123 7.60 -13.02 14.88
N THR A 124 8.36 -13.60 13.96
CA THR A 124 9.33 -12.89 13.11
C THR A 124 9.03 -13.16 11.64
N LEU A 125 8.97 -12.08 10.85
CA LEU A 125 8.88 -12.09 9.39
C LEU A 125 10.24 -11.71 8.79
N ARG A 126 10.71 -12.49 7.81
CA ARG A 126 11.82 -12.13 6.93
C ARG A 126 11.26 -11.81 5.56
N ALA A 127 11.21 -10.53 5.22
CA ALA A 127 10.65 -10.07 3.95
C ALA A 127 11.24 -8.71 3.58
N THR A 128 11.21 -8.39 2.29
CA THR A 128 11.59 -7.05 1.85
C THR A 128 10.54 -6.02 2.29
N ARG A 129 10.95 -4.75 2.45
CA ARG A 129 9.97 -3.66 2.69
C ARG A 129 8.89 -3.61 1.62
N PHE A 130 9.27 -3.86 0.37
CA PHE A 130 8.36 -3.97 -0.76
C PHE A 130 7.31 -5.05 -0.53
N ASP A 131 7.69 -6.28 -0.19
CA ASP A 131 6.74 -7.37 0.04
C ASP A 131 5.78 -7.07 1.18
N VAL A 132 6.29 -6.49 2.28
CA VAL A 132 5.45 -6.06 3.41
C VAL A 132 4.42 -5.03 2.97
N LEU A 133 4.82 -4.03 2.18
CA LEU A 133 3.89 -3.04 1.64
C LEU A 133 2.83 -3.67 0.73
N ARG A 134 3.25 -4.53 -0.21
CA ARG A 134 2.31 -5.22 -1.11
C ARG A 134 1.31 -6.07 -0.33
N GLY A 135 1.75 -6.80 0.69
CA GLY A 135 0.85 -7.58 1.54
C GLY A 135 -0.09 -6.70 2.37
N ALA A 136 0.44 -5.69 3.05
CA ALA A 136 -0.33 -4.85 3.94
C ALA A 136 -1.40 -4.02 3.22
N PHE A 137 -1.15 -3.61 1.98
CA PHE A 137 -2.10 -2.91 1.12
C PHE A 137 -2.96 -3.83 0.25
N GLY A 138 -3.03 -5.12 0.59
CA GLY A 138 -3.98 -6.06 -0.02
C GLY A 138 -3.59 -6.55 -1.42
N ARG A 139 -2.35 -6.38 -1.85
CA ARG A 139 -1.81 -6.92 -3.13
C ARG A 139 -1.20 -8.31 -2.97
N ARG A 140 -1.44 -8.97 -1.84
CA ARG A 140 -1.15 -10.40 -1.62
C ARG A 140 -2.37 -11.08 -1.03
N SER A 141 -2.63 -12.30 -1.46
CA SER A 141 -3.60 -13.17 -0.81
C SER A 141 -3.09 -13.67 0.54
N LEU A 142 -4.01 -14.10 1.41
CA LEU A 142 -3.63 -14.76 2.66
C LEU A 142 -2.72 -15.97 2.42
N GLY A 143 -2.95 -16.73 1.34
CA GLY A 143 -2.07 -17.84 0.95
C GLY A 143 -0.65 -17.38 0.57
N GLN A 144 -0.52 -16.25 -0.13
CA GLN A 144 0.79 -15.67 -0.45
C GLN A 144 1.51 -15.16 0.80
N ILE A 145 0.79 -14.49 1.70
CA ILE A 145 1.35 -13.97 2.96
C ILE A 145 1.78 -15.14 3.87
N ALA A 146 0.97 -16.19 3.97
CA ALA A 146 1.29 -17.37 4.76
C ALA A 146 2.52 -18.15 4.25
N ALA A 147 2.85 -18.02 2.96
CA ALA A 147 4.01 -18.65 2.34
C ALA A 147 5.31 -17.86 2.51
N TRP A 148 5.29 -16.68 3.14
CA TRP A 148 6.51 -15.94 3.46
C TRP A 148 7.37 -16.65 4.51
N ASP A 149 8.59 -16.16 4.69
CA ASP A 149 9.53 -16.68 5.67
C ASP A 149 9.15 -16.20 7.09
N TRP A 150 8.42 -17.06 7.80
CA TRP A 150 7.93 -16.84 9.15
C TRP A 150 8.60 -17.76 10.17
N SER A 151 8.71 -17.24 11.40
CA SER A 151 8.95 -18.05 12.60
C SER A 151 8.07 -17.55 13.74
N GLY A 152 7.62 -18.47 14.61
CA GLY A 152 6.73 -18.15 15.74
C GLY A 152 5.23 -18.31 15.43
N ASP A 153 4.39 -17.71 16.27
CA ASP A 153 2.93 -17.78 16.16
C ASP A 153 2.40 -16.59 15.36
N VAL A 154 1.97 -16.86 14.12
CA VAL A 154 1.60 -15.82 13.14
C VAL A 154 0.09 -15.74 12.94
N ASN A 155 -0.45 -14.53 13.10
CA ASN A 155 -1.75 -14.16 12.55
C ASN A 155 -1.54 -13.42 11.21
N VAL A 156 -1.70 -14.13 10.10
CA VAL A 156 -1.48 -13.60 8.75
C VAL A 156 -2.53 -12.56 8.33
N GLU A 157 -3.75 -12.63 8.86
CA GLU A 157 -4.79 -11.63 8.58
C GLU A 157 -4.40 -10.27 9.18
N ALA A 158 -3.71 -10.29 10.33
CA ALA A 158 -3.21 -9.09 10.98
C ALA A 158 -2.10 -8.37 10.19
N MET A 159 -1.62 -8.95 9.08
CA MET A 159 -0.71 -8.27 8.14
C MET A 159 -1.43 -7.33 7.17
N VAL A 160 -2.70 -7.57 6.87
CA VAL A 160 -3.47 -6.77 5.90
C VAL A 160 -4.18 -5.65 6.66
N LEU A 161 -3.98 -4.38 6.26
CA LEU A 161 -4.67 -3.28 6.92
C LEU A 161 -6.19 -3.43 6.76
N SER A 162 -6.93 -3.16 7.82
CA SER A 162 -8.38 -3.34 7.94
C SER A 162 -9.18 -2.54 6.91
N ARG A 163 -8.59 -1.46 6.38
CA ARG A 163 -9.15 -0.69 5.25
C ARG A 163 -9.26 -1.52 3.96
N PHE A 164 -8.49 -2.59 3.83
CA PHE A 164 -8.53 -3.52 2.71
C PHE A 164 -9.17 -4.86 3.10
N ALA A 165 -10.01 -4.86 4.14
CA ALA A 165 -10.81 -6.01 4.52
C ALA A 165 -12.05 -6.15 3.61
N PRO A 166 -12.50 -7.38 3.30
CA PRO A 166 -11.82 -8.64 3.63
C PRO A 166 -10.54 -8.83 2.81
N PRO A 167 -9.48 -9.43 3.39
CA PRO A 167 -8.27 -9.76 2.65
C PRO A 167 -8.60 -10.60 1.42
N ARG A 168 -7.89 -10.35 0.31
CA ARG A 168 -8.09 -11.13 -0.90
C ARG A 168 -7.73 -12.61 -0.68
N THR A 169 -8.53 -13.49 -1.26
CA THR A 169 -8.33 -14.94 -1.19
C THR A 169 -7.61 -15.49 -2.41
N SER A 170 -7.74 -14.83 -3.57
CA SER A 170 -7.05 -15.21 -4.81
C SER A 170 -5.69 -14.51 -4.93
N PRO A 171 -4.63 -15.20 -5.39
CA PRO A 171 -3.33 -14.57 -5.60
C PRO A 171 -3.36 -13.40 -6.59
N LEU A 172 -2.52 -12.39 -6.36
CA LEU A 172 -2.08 -11.47 -7.42
C LEU A 172 -0.77 -11.99 -7.98
N VAL A 173 -0.69 -12.22 -9.28
CA VAL A 173 0.55 -12.59 -9.94
C VAL A 173 1.21 -11.30 -10.39
N GLU A 174 2.45 -11.06 -9.94
CA GLU A 174 3.27 -9.88 -10.22
C GLU A 174 4.65 -10.27 -10.74
#